data_AF-A0A072TZ87-F1
#
_entry.id   AF-A0A072TZ87-F1
#
_cell.length_a   1.000
_cell.length_b   1.000
_cell.length_c   1.000
_cell.angle_alpha   90.00
_cell.angle_beta   90.00
_cell.angle_gamma   90.00
#
_symmetry.space_group_name_H-M   'P 1'
#
loop_
_entity.id
_entity.type
_entity.pdbx_description
1 polymer ?
#
loop_
_entity_poly.entity_id
_entity_poly.type
_entity_poly.pdbx_seq_one_letter_code
_entity_poly.pdbx_strand_id
1 'polypeptide(L)'
;MQEFNTALLGKWCSRLLVDRGGLWYRVLVTRYGEKAGRLPVGGRSGSLWWREVAKIRDGIVVDGGGWFEESIERRVGNGVDTIFWTDSWLGGVPL
;
A
#
# COMPACT_ATOMS: atom_id res chain seq x y z
N MET A 1 1.84 16.66 -19.03
CA MET A 1 1.74 15.57 -18.04
C MET A 1 0.65 16.01 -17.06
N GLN A 2 -0.40 15.23 -16.81
CA GLN A 2 -1.46 15.67 -15.89
C GLN A 2 -0.94 15.51 -14.46
N GLU A 3 -0.66 16.63 -13.81
CA GLU A 3 -0.18 16.65 -12.42
C GLU A 3 -1.36 16.38 -11.50
N PHE A 4 -1.37 15.20 -10.88
CA PHE A 4 -2.31 14.90 -9.81
C PHE A 4 -1.90 15.68 -8.55
N ASN A 5 -2.87 16.17 -7.79
CA ASN A 5 -2.58 16.82 -6.51
C ASN A 5 -1.96 15.82 -5.51
N THR A 6 -0.69 16.04 -5.15
CA THR A 6 0.09 15.17 -4.26
C THR A 6 -0.54 14.99 -2.88
N ALA A 7 -1.12 16.04 -2.30
CA ALA A 7 -1.78 15.96 -0.99
C ALA A 7 -3.03 15.06 -1.03
N LEU A 8 -3.81 15.13 -2.12
CA LEU A 8 -4.96 14.24 -2.32
C LEU A 8 -4.55 12.79 -2.54
N LEU A 9 -3.45 12.54 -3.27
CA LEU A 9 -2.90 11.19 -3.41
C LEU A 9 -2.40 10.66 -2.05
N GLY A 10 -1.76 11.49 -1.24
CA GLY A 10 -1.38 11.18 0.14
C GLY A 10 -2.58 10.80 1.01
N LYS A 11 -3.69 11.55 0.93
CA LYS A 11 -4.94 11.22 1.62
C LYS A 11 -5.49 9.85 1.24
N TRP A 12 -5.39 9.47 -0.04
CA TRP A 12 -5.76 8.13 -0.50
C TRP A 12 -4.82 7.05 0.07
N CYS A 13 -3.52 7.31 0.10
CA CYS A 13 -2.54 6.42 0.72
C CYS A 13 -2.84 6.21 2.22
N SER A 14 -3.12 7.28 2.98
CA SER A 14 -3.50 7.18 4.40
C SER A 14 -4.77 6.35 4.59
N ARG A 15 -5.80 6.55 3.76
CA ARG A 15 -7.04 5.77 3.84
C ARG A 15 -6.80 4.28 3.58
N LEU A 16 -5.96 3.95 2.61
CA LEU A 16 -5.59 2.57 2.29
C LEU A 16 -4.87 1.87 3.46
N LEU A 17 -4.12 2.61 4.27
CA LEU A 17 -3.41 2.06 5.42
C LEU A 17 -4.32 1.88 6.65
N VAL A 18 -5.26 2.80 6.88
CA VAL A 18 -6.05 2.85 8.11
C VAL A 18 -7.38 2.11 7.99
N ASP A 19 -8.03 2.12 6.82
CA ASP A 19 -9.39 1.60 6.63
C ASP A 19 -9.43 0.41 5.67
N ARG A 20 -8.81 -0.71 6.08
CA ARG A 20 -8.82 -1.96 5.30
C ARG A 20 -10.21 -2.62 5.22
N GLY A 21 -11.09 -2.33 6.17
CA GLY A 21 -12.47 -2.82 6.17
C GLY A 21 -13.39 -2.05 5.21
N GLY A 22 -13.01 -0.82 4.85
CA GLY A 22 -13.82 0.11 4.09
C GLY A 22 -14.14 -0.31 2.66
N LEU A 23 -15.26 0.21 2.15
CA LEU A 23 -15.75 -0.11 0.80
C LEU A 23 -14.70 0.21 -0.28
N TRP A 24 -14.04 1.37 -0.18
CA TRP A 24 -13.04 1.78 -1.15
C TRP A 24 -11.80 0.89 -1.15
N TYR A 25 -11.38 0.40 0.02
CA TYR A 25 -10.29 -0.56 0.10
C TYR A 25 -10.66 -1.84 -0.65
N ARG A 26 -11.86 -2.39 -0.39
CA ARG A 26 -12.37 -3.59 -1.09
C ARG A 26 -12.45 -3.40 -2.60
N VAL A 27 -12.95 -2.24 -3.06
CA VAL A 27 -12.99 -1.90 -4.50
C VAL A 27 -11.58 -1.91 -5.10
N LEU A 28 -10.59 -1.36 -4.40
CA LEU A 28 -9.21 -1.33 -4.87
C LEU A 28 -8.56 -2.72 -4.85
N VAL A 29 -8.83 -3.54 -3.83
CA VAL A 29 -8.42 -4.96 -3.79
C VAL A 29 -9.03 -5.74 -4.96
N THR A 30 -10.33 -5.60 -5.23
CA THR A 30 -10.98 -6.27 -6.35
C THR A 30 -10.41 -5.83 -7.70
N ARG A 31 -10.04 -4.55 -7.84
CA ARG A 31 -9.54 -3.99 -9.10
C ARG A 31 -8.07 -4.29 -9.37
N TYR A 32 -7.22 -4.23 -8.34
CA TYR A 32 -5.76 -4.30 -8.48
C TYR A 32 -5.13 -5.54 -7.84
N GLY A 33 -5.91 -6.35 -7.13
CA GLY A 33 -5.44 -7.48 -6.34
C GLY A 33 -4.80 -7.05 -5.02
N GLU A 34 -4.52 -8.02 -4.17
CA GLU A 34 -3.82 -7.84 -2.90
C GLU A 34 -2.87 -9.02 -2.67
N LYS A 35 -1.69 -8.73 -2.13
CA LYS A 35 -0.73 -9.73 -1.67
C LYS A 35 -0.18 -9.29 -0.33
N ALA A 36 -0.40 -10.10 0.71
CA ALA A 36 0.13 -9.87 2.05
C ALA A 36 -0.19 -8.47 2.63
N GLY A 37 -1.45 -8.03 2.56
CA GLY A 37 -1.84 -6.70 3.07
C GLY A 37 -1.43 -5.53 2.18
N ARG A 38 -0.80 -5.80 1.03
CA ARG A 38 -0.31 -4.79 0.08
C ARG A 38 -1.00 -4.95 -1.26
N LEU A 39 -1.52 -3.85 -1.79
CA LEU A 39 -2.05 -3.77 -3.14
C LEU A 39 -0.88 -3.63 -4.11
N PRO A 40 -0.50 -4.67 -4.88
CA PRO A 40 0.65 -4.59 -5.77
C PRO A 40 0.43 -3.50 -6.81
N VAL A 41 1.53 -2.86 -7.21
CA VAL A 41 1.53 -2.11 -8.47
C VAL A 41 1.40 -3.18 -9.54
N GLY A 42 0.16 -3.43 -10.00
CA GLY A 42 -0.06 -4.32 -11.14
C GLY A 42 0.83 -3.89 -12.31
N GLY A 43 1.04 -4.81 -13.27
CA GLY A 43 1.80 -4.52 -14.48
C GLY A 43 1.19 -3.40 -15.34
N ARG A 44 1.38 -3.45 -16.66
CA ARG A 44 0.91 -2.39 -17.60
C ARG A 44 -0.61 -2.07 -17.59
N SER A 45 -1.43 -2.78 -16.81
CA SER A 45 -2.88 -2.59 -16.68
C SER A 45 -3.32 -1.60 -15.58
N GLY A 46 -2.41 -1.09 -14.74
CA GLY A 46 -2.74 -0.09 -13.72
C GLY A 46 -3.11 1.27 -14.31
N SER A 47 -4.17 1.91 -13.78
CA SER A 47 -4.50 3.29 -14.19
C SER A 47 -3.34 4.25 -13.86
N LEU A 48 -3.19 5.33 -14.65
CA LEU A 48 -2.18 6.37 -14.37
C LEU A 48 -2.28 6.88 -12.93
N TRP A 49 -3.50 7.09 -12.43
CA TRP A 49 -3.77 7.46 -11.05
C TRP A 49 -3.24 6.43 -10.05
N TRP A 50 -3.51 5.13 -10.25
CA TRP A 50 -3.03 4.07 -9.35
C TRP A 50 -1.51 4.01 -9.28
N ARG A 51 -0.84 4.25 -10.40
CA ARG A 51 0.62 4.29 -10.46
C ARG A 51 1.20 5.45 -9.65
N GLU A 52 0.56 6.63 -9.66
CA GLU A 52 1.01 7.77 -8.85
C GLU A 52 0.70 7.56 -7.36
N VAL A 53 -0.45 6.97 -6.99
CA VAL A 53 -0.73 6.54 -5.61
C VAL A 53 0.34 5.56 -5.11
N ALA A 54 0.68 4.56 -5.94
CA ALA A 54 1.70 3.58 -5.60
C ALA A 54 3.09 4.21 -5.39
N LYS A 55 3.50 5.14 -6.26
CA LYS A 55 4.79 5.84 -6.11
C LYS A 55 4.91 6.57 -4.78
N ILE A 56 3.86 7.25 -4.33
CA ILE A 56 3.85 7.93 -3.02
C ILE A 56 3.96 6.92 -1.88
N ARG A 57 3.18 5.84 -1.94
CA ARG A 57 3.18 4.80 -0.92
C ARG A 57 4.54 4.09 -0.82
N ASP A 58 5.17 3.84 -1.96
CA ASP A 58 6.43 3.11 -2.05
C ASP A 58 7.67 4.03 -1.95
N GLY A 59 7.46 5.33 -1.70
CA GLY A 59 8.54 6.31 -1.48
C GLY A 59 9.35 6.67 -2.73
N ILE A 60 8.86 6.36 -3.94
CA ILE A 60 9.57 6.53 -5.23
C ILE A 60 9.28 7.91 -5.87
N VAL A 61 8.99 8.94 -5.07
CA VAL A 61 8.72 10.27 -5.61
C VAL A 61 10.04 11.00 -5.86
N VAL A 62 10.24 11.47 -7.10
CA VAL A 62 11.50 12.02 -7.62
C VAL A 62 11.82 13.42 -7.08
N ASP A 63 10.81 14.19 -6.67
CA ASP A 63 10.96 15.49 -6.03
C ASP A 63 10.30 15.49 -4.65
N GLY A 64 11.10 15.62 -3.59
CA GLY A 64 10.60 15.76 -2.22
C GLY A 64 10.72 14.52 -1.32
N GLY A 65 11.44 13.47 -1.75
CA GLY A 65 11.77 12.33 -0.90
C GLY A 65 10.55 11.57 -0.36
N GLY A 66 10.80 10.58 0.49
CA GLY A 66 9.79 9.70 1.08
C GLY A 66 8.88 10.37 2.11
N TRP A 67 8.47 11.64 1.92
CA TRP A 67 7.68 12.42 2.88
C TRP A 67 6.49 11.65 3.46
N PHE A 68 5.81 10.85 2.63
CA PHE A 68 4.68 10.05 3.05
C PHE A 68 5.13 8.88 3.92
N GLU A 69 6.23 8.21 3.57
CA GLU A 69 6.83 7.15 4.40
C GLU A 69 7.37 7.71 5.73
N GLU A 70 7.99 8.89 5.71
CA GLU A 70 8.45 9.61 6.90
C GLU A 70 7.30 10.05 7.82
N SER A 71 6.10 10.24 7.25
CA SER A 71 4.89 10.66 7.97
C SER A 71 4.08 9.50 8.54
N ILE A 72 4.49 8.24 8.35
CA ILE A 72 3.77 7.06 8.85
C ILE A 72 4.59 6.27 9.87
N GLU A 73 3.90 5.79 10.91
CA GLU A 73 4.45 4.85 11.89
C GLU A 73 3.77 3.49 11.70
N ARG A 74 4.57 2.41 11.60
CA ARG A 74 4.03 1.04 11.53
C ARG A 74 3.95 0.47 12.94
N ARG A 75 2.74 0.13 13.40
CA ARG A 75 2.51 -0.49 14.70
C ARG A 75 2.07 -1.94 14.54
N VAL A 76 2.74 -2.83 15.27
CA VAL A 76 2.34 -4.23 15.36
C VAL A 76 1.23 -4.33 16.41
N GLY A 77 0.02 -4.65 15.98
CA GLY A 77 -1.13 -4.87 16.86
C GLY A 77 -1.11 -6.27 17.50
N ASN A 78 -2.26 -6.94 17.51
CA ASN A 78 -2.42 -8.31 18.02
C ASN A 78 -1.82 -9.41 17.11
N GLY A 79 -1.16 -9.03 16.01
CA GLY A 79 -0.47 -9.95 15.11
C GLY A 79 -1.37 -10.72 14.12
N VAL A 80 -2.70 -10.59 14.18
CA VAL A 80 -3.63 -11.34 13.31
C VAL A 80 -3.42 -11.02 11.82
N ASP A 81 -3.15 -9.75 11.51
CA ASP A 81 -2.94 -9.28 10.13
C ASP A 81 -1.45 -9.23 9.73
N THR A 82 -0.57 -9.84 10.53
CA THR A 82 0.88 -9.87 10.30
C THR A 82 1.30 -11.19 9.65
N ILE A 83 1.95 -11.10 8.49
CA ILE A 83 2.46 -12.26 7.74
C ILE A 83 3.66 -12.95 8.40
N PHE A 84 4.27 -12.32 9.40
CA PHE A 84 5.46 -12.83 10.08
C PHE A 84 5.26 -14.25 10.61
N TRP A 85 4.07 -14.57 11.11
CA TRP A 85 3.74 -15.91 11.62
C TRP A 85 3.42 -16.91 10.49
N THR A 86 3.00 -16.43 9.33
CA THR A 86 2.62 -17.29 8.19
C THR A 86 3.76 -17.59 7.22
N ASP A 87 4.85 -16.81 7.29
CA ASP A 87 6.02 -17.01 6.44
C ASP A 87 6.88 -18.17 6.96
N SER A 88 7.30 -19.05 6.05
CA SER A 88 8.27 -20.11 6.37
C SER A 88 9.68 -19.52 6.43
N TRP A 89 10.14 -19.22 7.63
CA TRP A 89 11.47 -18.65 7.86
C TRP A 89 12.59 -19.66 7.55
N LEU A 90 12.43 -20.89 8.03
CA LEU A 90 13.36 -22.00 7.83
C LEU A 90 12.58 -23.32 7.80
N GLY A 91 12.93 -24.23 6.88
CA GLY A 91 12.39 -25.60 6.90
C GLY A 91 10.96 -25.78 6.36
N GLY A 92 10.36 -24.76 5.74
CA GLY A 92 9.06 -24.88 5.06
C GLY A 92 7.84 -24.94 5.99
N VAL A 93 8.02 -24.72 7.29
CA VAL A 93 6.93 -24.61 8.26
C VAL A 93 6.90 -23.17 8.79
N PRO A 94 5.72 -22.51 8.80
CA PRO A 94 5.54 -21.21 9.46
C PRO A 94 5.76 -21.28 10.98
N LEU A 95 6.00 -20.14 11.63
CA LEU A 95 6.22 -20.01 13.09
C LEU A 95 4.92 -20.10 13.89
#